data_AF-A0A925STH1-F1
#
_entry.id   AF-A0A925STH1-F1
#
_cell.length_a   1.000
_cell.length_b   1.000
_cell.length_c   1.000
_cell.angle_alpha   90.00
_cell.angle_beta   90.00
_cell.angle_gamma   90.00
#
_symmetry.space_group_name_H-M   'P 1'
#
loop_
_entity.id
_entity.type
_entity.pdbx_description
1 polymer ?
#
loop_
_entity_poly.entity_id
_entity_poly.type
_entity_poly.pdbx_seq_one_letter_code
_entity_poly.pdbx_strand_id
1 'polypeptide(L)'
;MKRFVRTKWKMLVGLFRVALPAILLISCSGGAGQSVNFTAPATSISLTQVVGGFTNPLAITNAGDGSGRLFVVEQGGAVKIVRNGAVAAQPFLN
;
A
#
# COMPACT_ATOMS: atom_id res chain seq x y z
N MET A 1 -30.83 16.44 -84.56
CA MET A 1 -30.72 17.01 -83.20
C MET A 1 -29.47 16.43 -82.55
N LYS A 2 -28.27 16.99 -82.79
CA LYS A 2 -27.61 18.12 -82.11
C LYS A 2 -27.21 17.84 -80.65
N ARG A 3 -25.89 17.62 -80.48
CA ARG A 3 -25.00 18.00 -79.35
C ARG A 3 -24.78 16.99 -78.21
N PHE A 4 -23.85 16.05 -78.45
CA PHE A 4 -23.08 15.42 -77.37
C PHE A 4 -21.59 15.53 -77.71
N VAL A 5 -21.04 16.73 -77.50
CA VAL A 5 -19.62 17.04 -77.74
C VAL A 5 -18.94 17.22 -76.38
N ARG A 6 -18.13 16.21 -76.02
CA ARG A 6 -16.76 16.32 -75.50
C ARG A 6 -16.38 17.65 -74.82
N THR A 7 -16.69 17.81 -73.52
CA THR A 7 -16.13 18.92 -72.72
C THR A 7 -15.84 18.51 -71.26
N LYS A 8 -15.17 17.37 -71.02
CA LYS A 8 -14.79 17.03 -69.63
C LYS A 8 -13.43 16.36 -69.43
N TRP A 9 -12.53 16.49 -70.40
CA TRP A 9 -11.16 15.99 -70.29
C TRP A 9 -10.21 17.00 -70.90
N LYS A 10 -9.90 18.08 -70.16
CA LYS A 10 -8.80 19.03 -70.39
C LYS A 10 -8.88 20.19 -69.39
N MET A 11 -8.68 19.88 -68.12
CA MET A 11 -8.10 20.77 -67.10
C MET A 11 -7.25 19.82 -66.23
N LEU A 12 -6.09 19.34 -66.70
CA LEU A 12 -4.87 20.13 -66.89
C LEU A 12 -4.55 20.81 -65.55
N VAL A 13 -4.02 20.04 -64.59
CA VAL A 13 -2.58 20.02 -64.29
C VAL A 13 -2.08 21.44 -64.01
N GLY A 14 -2.12 21.83 -62.74
CA GLY A 14 -1.46 23.00 -62.16
C GLY A 14 -1.11 22.64 -60.72
N LEU A 15 -0.05 21.87 -60.50
CA LEU A 15 1.32 22.36 -60.33
C LEU A 15 1.46 23.26 -59.08
N PHE A 16 1.97 22.64 -58.01
CA PHE A 16 3.10 23.13 -57.23
C PHE A 16 2.96 24.53 -56.60
N ARG A 17 2.54 24.59 -55.34
CA ARG A 17 2.83 25.72 -54.44
C ARG A 17 3.46 25.22 -53.14
N VAL A 18 4.75 24.92 -53.25
CA VAL A 18 5.86 25.41 -52.41
C VAL A 18 5.52 25.80 -50.95
N ALA A 19 6.28 25.19 -50.02
CA ALA A 19 6.79 25.72 -48.73
C ALA A 19 6.33 25.00 -47.43
N LEU A 20 7.07 23.94 -47.06
CA LEU A 20 7.69 23.87 -45.73
C LEU A 20 8.71 25.03 -45.62
N PRO A 21 9.01 25.68 -44.47
CA PRO A 21 8.79 25.20 -43.10
C PRO A 21 8.29 26.29 -42.10
N ALA A 22 7.51 25.90 -41.10
CA ALA A 22 7.36 26.69 -39.86
C ALA A 22 7.21 25.74 -38.67
N ILE A 23 8.26 24.96 -38.45
CA ILE A 23 8.51 24.28 -37.17
C ILE A 23 8.81 25.38 -36.16
N LEU A 24 7.80 25.79 -35.39
CA LEU A 24 8.01 26.35 -34.06
C LEU A 24 6.68 26.36 -33.29
N LEU A 25 6.57 25.49 -32.28
CA LEU A 25 6.59 25.90 -30.86
C LEU A 25 5.91 24.86 -29.96
N ILE A 26 6.65 24.54 -28.89
CA ILE A 26 6.18 23.97 -27.62
C ILE A 26 5.96 22.45 -27.65
N SER A 27 7.05 21.74 -27.44
CA SER A 27 7.00 20.51 -26.65
C SER A 27 8.13 20.54 -25.63
N CYS A 28 7.99 21.44 -24.64
CA CYS A 28 8.56 21.16 -23.33
C CYS A 28 7.53 20.30 -22.60
N SER A 29 7.48 19.00 -22.93
CA SER A 29 6.80 18.05 -22.05
C SER A 29 7.71 17.89 -20.82
N GLY A 30 7.63 18.87 -19.91
CA GLY A 30 8.22 18.75 -18.59
C GLY A 30 7.73 17.43 -18.00
N GLY A 31 8.65 16.51 -17.76
CA GLY A 31 8.36 15.30 -17.02
C GLY A 31 7.96 15.70 -15.62
N ALA A 32 6.68 15.99 -15.40
CA ALA A 32 6.11 16.12 -14.08
C ALA A 32 6.31 14.76 -13.42
N GLY A 33 7.27 14.69 -12.49
CA GLY A 33 7.52 13.51 -11.69
C GLY A 33 6.19 13.08 -11.08
N GLN A 34 5.73 11.89 -11.45
CA GLN A 34 4.46 11.36 -10.99
C GLN A 34 4.62 11.02 -9.50
N SER A 35 4.00 11.84 -8.65
CA SER A 35 3.88 11.54 -7.23
C SER A 35 2.95 10.34 -7.06
N VAL A 36 3.55 9.17 -6.84
CA VAL A 36 2.80 7.98 -6.43
C VAL A 36 2.39 8.15 -4.97
N ASN A 37 1.12 8.41 -4.75
CA ASN A 37 0.57 8.48 -3.41
C ASN A 37 0.47 7.06 -2.83
N PHE A 38 1.43 6.69 -1.99
CA PHE A 38 1.35 5.45 -1.22
C PHE A 38 0.40 5.66 -0.03
N THR A 39 -0.83 5.23 -0.18
CA THR A 39 -1.79 5.19 0.93
C THR A 39 -1.66 3.84 1.61
N ALA A 40 -1.10 3.81 2.82
CA ALA A 40 -1.12 2.61 3.64
C ALA A 40 -2.57 2.28 4.02
N PRO A 41 -3.01 1.02 3.96
CA PRO A 41 -4.33 0.63 4.43
C PRO A 41 -4.44 0.95 5.93
N ALA A 42 -5.54 1.59 6.31
CA ALA A 42 -5.83 1.85 7.72
C ALA A 42 -6.12 0.51 8.42
N THR A 43 -5.19 0.05 9.25
CA THR A 43 -5.35 -1.15 10.09
C THR A 43 -5.84 -0.74 11.47
N SER A 44 -6.98 -1.28 11.90
CA SER A 44 -7.52 -1.09 13.24
C SER A 44 -6.96 -2.16 14.19
N ILE A 45 -6.36 -1.74 15.30
CA ILE A 45 -5.87 -2.63 16.35
C ILE A 45 -6.85 -2.56 17.53
N SER A 46 -7.34 -3.72 17.98
CA SER A 46 -8.17 -3.84 19.19
C SER A 46 -7.43 -4.66 20.24
N LEU A 47 -7.51 -4.22 21.49
CA LEU A 47 -6.96 -4.96 22.62
C LEU A 47 -8.05 -5.81 23.25
N THR A 48 -7.74 -7.09 23.51
CA THR A 48 -8.61 -8.00 24.28
C THR A 48 -7.87 -8.40 25.54
N GLN A 49 -8.54 -8.26 26.68
CA GLN A 49 -7.98 -8.72 27.95
C GLN A 49 -8.02 -10.24 28.01
N VAL A 50 -6.86 -10.87 28.17
CA VAL A 50 -6.73 -12.34 28.28
C VAL A 50 -6.80 -12.78 29.74
N VAL A 51 -6.01 -12.14 30.61
CA VAL A 51 -5.92 -12.41 32.05
C VAL A 51 -5.64 -11.12 32.84
N GLY A 52 -5.90 -11.14 34.14
CA GLY A 52 -5.62 -10.03 35.06
C GLY A 52 -5.35 -10.53 36.48
N GLY A 53 -5.40 -9.62 37.46
CA GLY A 53 -5.15 -9.97 38.87
C GLY A 53 -3.67 -10.15 39.23
N PHE A 54 -2.79 -9.43 38.53
CA PHE A 54 -1.37 -9.35 38.87
C PHE A 54 -1.10 -8.17 39.79
N THR A 55 -0.16 -8.33 40.73
CA THR A 55 0.27 -7.27 41.63
C THR A 55 1.58 -6.66 41.11
N ASN A 56 1.52 -5.42 40.61
CA ASN A 56 2.67 -4.68 40.09
C ASN A 56 3.54 -5.52 39.11
N PRO A 57 3.00 -5.95 37.95
CA PRO A 57 3.75 -6.75 36.99
C PRO A 57 4.92 -5.95 36.37
N LEU A 58 6.10 -6.56 36.32
CA LEU A 58 7.34 -5.97 35.79
C LEU A 58 7.70 -6.48 34.39
N ALA A 59 7.49 -7.77 34.13
CA ALA A 59 7.89 -8.39 32.88
C ALA A 59 6.99 -9.57 32.51
N ILE A 60 6.94 -9.88 31.21
CA ILE A 60 6.29 -11.07 30.68
C ILE A 60 7.21 -11.72 29.64
N THR A 61 7.34 -13.04 29.69
CA THR A 61 8.12 -13.82 28.71
C THR A 61 7.51 -15.20 28.48
N ASN A 62 7.91 -15.88 27.41
CA ASN A 62 7.62 -17.30 27.18
C ASN A 62 8.87 -18.15 27.48
N ALA A 63 8.70 -19.46 27.67
CA ALA A 63 9.81 -20.37 27.96
C ALA A 63 10.61 -20.81 26.72
N GLY A 64 10.17 -20.50 25.50
CA GLY A 64 10.80 -20.97 24.26
C GLY A 64 10.69 -22.47 24.01
N ASP A 65 9.88 -23.18 24.79
CA ASP A 65 9.79 -24.64 24.85
C ASP A 65 8.59 -25.24 24.09
N GLY A 66 7.84 -24.42 23.35
CA GLY A 66 6.62 -24.83 22.66
C GLY A 66 5.41 -25.11 23.57
N SER A 67 5.53 -24.90 24.89
CA SER A 67 4.44 -25.17 25.84
C SER A 67 3.30 -24.14 25.82
N GLY A 68 3.52 -22.99 25.18
CA GLY A 68 2.56 -21.88 25.17
C GLY A 68 2.36 -21.19 26.52
N ARG A 69 3.22 -21.47 27.50
CA ARG A 69 3.19 -20.82 28.83
C ARG A 69 3.82 -19.43 28.76
N LEU A 70 3.18 -18.48 29.43
CA LEU A 70 3.75 -17.16 29.72
C LEU A 70 4.10 -17.07 31.20
N PHE A 71 5.20 -16.41 31.50
CA PHE A 71 5.72 -16.17 32.84
C PHE A 71 5.65 -14.68 33.10
N VAL A 72 4.88 -14.29 34.12
CA VAL A 72 4.71 -12.90 34.55
C VAL A 72 5.48 -12.70 35.84
N VAL A 73 6.41 -11.74 35.84
CA VAL A 73 7.19 -11.37 37.02
C VAL A 73 6.45 -10.25 37.74
N GLU A 74 6.13 -10.44 39.02
CA GLU A 74 5.57 -9.41 39.89
C GLU A 74 6.68 -8.74 40.70
N GLN A 75 6.53 -7.46 41.02
CA GLN A 75 7.54 -6.69 41.78
C GLN A 75 7.83 -7.30 43.16
N GLY A 76 6.89 -8.08 43.72
CA GLY A 76 7.07 -8.80 44.99
C GLY A 76 7.99 -10.03 44.91
N GLY A 77 8.53 -10.37 43.73
CA GLY A 77 9.40 -11.54 43.52
C GLY A 77 8.68 -12.76 42.95
N ALA A 78 7.34 -12.80 43.02
CA ALA A 78 6.55 -13.90 42.50
C ALA A 78 6.62 -14.01 40.97
N VAL A 79 6.75 -15.23 40.47
CA VAL A 79 6.65 -15.55 39.04
C VAL A 79 5.39 -16.37 38.81
N LYS A 80 4.38 -15.79 38.13
CA LYS A 80 3.09 -16.45 37.87
C LYS A 80 3.05 -17.02 36.45
N ILE A 81 2.42 -18.17 36.29
CA ILE A 81 2.28 -18.84 34.98
C ILE A 81 0.90 -18.53 34.40
N VAL A 82 0.85 -18.11 33.14
CA VAL A 82 -0.38 -18.09 32.34
C VAL A 82 -0.32 -19.26 31.35
N ARG A 83 -1.35 -20.10 31.32
CA ARG A 83 -1.50 -21.21 30.36
C ARG A 83 -2.97 -21.41 30.02
N ASN A 84 -3.28 -21.71 28.77
CA ASN A 84 -4.66 -21.92 28.30
C ASN A 84 -5.62 -20.77 28.67
N GLY A 85 -5.14 -19.52 28.58
CA GLY A 85 -5.95 -18.34 28.91
C GLY A 85 -6.23 -18.13 30.40
N ALA A 86 -5.61 -18.89 31.31
CA ALA A 86 -5.81 -18.78 32.74
C ALA A 86 -4.48 -18.66 33.50
N VAL A 87 -4.53 -17.97 34.64
CA VAL A 87 -3.40 -17.90 35.59
C VAL A 87 -3.40 -19.19 36.42
N ALA A 88 -2.24 -19.85 36.51
CA ALA A 88 -2.08 -21.02 37.36
C ALA A 88 -2.28 -20.66 38.83
N ALA A 89 -2.94 -21.54 39.60
CA ALA A 89 -3.25 -21.31 41.00
C ALA A 89 -1.99 -21.19 41.88
N GLN A 90 -0.94 -21.94 41.54
CA GLN A 90 0.36 -21.87 42.22
C GLN A 90 1.36 -21.10 41.34
N PRO A 91 2.12 -20.16 41.92
CA PRO A 91 3.22 -19.51 41.23
C PRO A 91 4.33 -20.52 40.93
N PHE A 92 5.16 -20.18 39.94
CA PHE A 92 6.39 -20.92 39.63
C PHE A 92 7.47 -20.71 40.69
N LEU A 93 7.61 -19.46 41.18
CA LEU A 93 8.60 -19.04 42.16
C LEU A 93 8.02 -17.93 43.05
N ASN A 94 8.46 -17.87 44.31
CA ASN A 94 8.15 -16.84 45.31
C ASN A 94 9.44 -16.19 45.83
#